data_AF-A0A965PQ86-F1
#
_entry.id   AF-A0A965PQ86-F1
#
_cell.length_a   1.000
_cell.length_b   1.000
_cell.length_c   1.000
_cell.angle_alpha   90.00
_cell.angle_beta   90.00
_cell.angle_gamma   90.00
#
_symmetry.space_group_name_H-M   'P 1'
#
loop_
_entity.id
_entity.type
_entity.pdbx_description
1 polymer ?
#
loop_
_entity_poly.entity_id
_entity_poly.type
_entity_poly.pdbx_seq_one_letter_code
_entity_poly.pdbx_strand_id
1 'polypeptide(L)'
;MPAGRPSKPVEVKRKLGNPGQRKLPNQNEIQMFEPAVSVPEPHRPLLKPGREFWDRVWGVGLSWISPNTDVELLLMTCELIDERWNLRVRVMQSGDWRERRGLRDLDARIVSNLSLLGFTPADRSKLGIAEVKAISKMEQLKRRQAEREQNK
;
A
#
# COMPACT_ATOMS: atom_id res chain seq x y z
N MET A 1 -12.01 13.81 -24.42
CA MET A 1 -10.71 14.38 -24.04
C MET A 1 -9.70 13.25 -23.92
N PRO A 2 -8.63 13.19 -24.72
CA PRO A 2 -7.62 12.16 -24.54
C PRO A 2 -6.97 12.40 -23.17
N ALA A 3 -7.02 11.42 -22.28
CA ALA A 3 -6.39 11.52 -20.97
C ALA A 3 -4.89 11.77 -21.20
N GLY A 4 -4.42 12.96 -20.83
CA GLY A 4 -3.01 13.33 -20.93
C GLY A 4 -2.13 12.30 -20.24
N ARG A 5 -0.90 12.14 -20.72
CA ARG A 5 0.07 11.18 -20.17
C ARG A 5 0.13 11.32 -18.65
N PRO A 6 -0.01 10.22 -17.87
CA PRO A 6 -0.07 10.29 -16.42
C PRO A 6 1.17 10.99 -15.87
N SER A 7 0.98 11.81 -14.82
CA SER A 7 2.07 12.60 -14.25
C SER A 7 3.19 11.68 -13.77
N LYS A 8 4.45 12.01 -14.10
CA LYS A 8 5.61 11.29 -13.56
C LYS A 8 5.55 11.34 -12.02
N PRO A 9 5.81 10.21 -11.32
CA PRO A 9 5.90 10.17 -9.87
C PRO A 9 6.85 11.24 -9.33
N VAL A 10 6.58 11.74 -8.13
CA VAL A 10 7.39 12.81 -7.48
C VAL A 10 8.85 12.38 -7.37
N GLU A 11 9.09 11.12 -7.06
CA GLU A 11 10.41 10.46 -7.04
C GLU A 11 11.21 10.60 -8.34
N VAL A 12 10.54 10.34 -9.46
CA VAL A 12 11.17 10.43 -10.79
C VAL A 12 11.42 11.89 -11.14
N LYS A 13 10.53 12.81 -10.74
CA LYS A 13 10.74 14.24 -10.91
C LYS A 13 11.95 14.71 -10.10
N ARG A 14 12.13 14.24 -8.85
CA ARG A 14 13.31 14.60 -8.04
C ARG A 14 14.61 14.04 -8.62
N LYS A 15 14.64 12.76 -9.02
CA LYS A 15 15.81 12.16 -9.67
C LYS A 15 16.22 12.87 -10.97
N LEU A 16 15.24 13.38 -11.72
CA LEU A 16 15.48 14.12 -12.97
C LEU A 16 15.71 15.63 -12.77
N GLY A 17 15.85 16.11 -11.53
CA GLY A 17 16.11 17.53 -11.25
C GLY A 17 14.91 18.46 -11.45
N ASN A 18 13.69 17.96 -11.26
CA ASN A 18 12.42 18.66 -11.43
C ASN A 18 12.27 19.33 -12.82
N PRO A 19 12.24 18.55 -13.91
CA PRO A 19 12.18 19.11 -15.27
C PRO A 19 10.90 19.92 -15.55
N GLY A 20 9.86 19.75 -14.73
CA GLY A 20 8.62 20.51 -14.84
C GLY A 20 8.59 21.81 -14.03
N GLN A 21 9.66 22.13 -13.27
CA GLN A 21 9.84 23.30 -12.40
C GLN A 21 8.69 23.66 -11.43
N ARG A 22 7.65 22.83 -11.33
CA ARG A 22 6.59 22.99 -10.32
C ARG A 22 7.16 22.72 -8.94
N LYS A 23 6.74 23.49 -7.93
CA LYS A 23 7.11 23.23 -6.53
C LYS A 23 6.74 21.78 -6.18
N LEU A 24 7.74 20.99 -5.79
CA LEU A 24 7.54 19.63 -5.30
C LEU A 24 7.23 19.70 -3.80
N PRO A 25 6.36 18.82 -3.28
CA PRO A 25 6.10 18.73 -1.84
C PRO A 25 7.41 18.58 -1.06
N ASN A 26 7.48 19.21 0.12
CA ASN A 26 8.70 19.20 0.91
C ASN A 26 8.95 17.81 1.50
N GLN A 27 10.19 17.32 1.45
CA GLN A 27 10.51 15.94 1.88
C GLN A 27 10.22 15.69 3.36
N ASN A 28 10.38 16.72 4.19
CA ASN A 28 10.14 16.65 5.63
C ASN A 28 8.64 16.71 6.00
N GLU A 29 7.77 17.07 5.08
CA GLU A 29 6.31 17.13 5.32
C GLU A 29 5.60 15.82 4.96
N ILE A 30 6.30 14.86 4.34
CA ILE A 30 5.71 13.55 4.06
C ILE A 30 5.72 12.77 5.37
N GLN A 31 4.57 12.80 6.05
CA GLN A 31 4.34 12.18 7.34
C GLN A 31 4.79 10.71 7.33
N MET A 32 5.77 10.40 8.18
CA MET A 32 6.03 9.03 8.58
C MET A 32 4.82 8.55 9.40
N PHE A 33 4.12 7.52 8.91
CA PHE A 33 3.12 6.85 9.73
C PHE A 33 3.84 6.13 10.87
N GLU A 34 3.31 6.25 12.08
CA GLU A 34 3.78 5.41 13.18
C GLU A 34 3.55 3.94 12.80
N PRO A 35 4.58 3.09 12.88
CA PRO A 35 4.40 1.67 12.62
C PRO A 35 3.39 1.11 13.62
N ALA A 36 2.52 0.21 13.14
CA ALA A 36 1.58 -0.49 14.01
C ALA A 36 2.34 -1.17 15.16
N VAL A 37 1.99 -0.83 16.41
CA VAL A 37 2.62 -1.41 17.63
C VAL A 37 2.24 -2.88 17.80
N SER A 38 1.05 -3.26 17.31
CA SER A 38 0.55 -4.63 17.26
C SER A 38 -0.34 -4.82 16.03
N VAL A 39 -0.52 -6.07 15.60
CA VAL A 39 -1.49 -6.40 14.55
C VAL A 39 -2.90 -6.01 15.04
N PRO A 40 -3.61 -5.08 14.36
CA PRO A 40 -4.96 -4.72 14.75
C PRO A 40 -5.91 -5.91 14.52
N GLU A 41 -6.88 -6.10 15.41
CA GLU A 41 -7.96 -7.07 15.18
C GLU A 41 -8.96 -6.50 14.15
N PRO A 42 -9.38 -7.29 13.13
CA PRO A 42 -10.42 -6.88 12.21
C PRO A 42 -11.73 -6.57 12.93
N HIS A 43 -12.33 -5.39 12.66
CA HIS A 43 -13.63 -5.02 13.23
C HIS A 43 -14.81 -5.81 12.63
N ARG A 44 -14.62 -6.44 11.47
CA ARG A 44 -15.62 -7.27 10.79
C ARG A 44 -15.08 -8.70 10.63
N PRO A 45 -15.95 -9.72 10.75
CA PRO A 45 -15.51 -11.11 10.62
C PRO A 45 -15.02 -11.39 9.21
N LEU A 46 -13.88 -12.06 9.11
CA LEU A 46 -13.27 -12.51 7.85
C LEU A 46 -13.30 -14.04 7.78
N LEU A 47 -13.39 -14.58 6.56
CA LEU A 47 -13.13 -16.00 6.34
C LEU A 47 -11.61 -16.26 6.36
N LYS A 48 -11.24 -17.54 6.23
CA LYS A 48 -9.84 -17.97 6.27
C LYS A 48 -8.95 -17.20 5.26
N PRO A 49 -9.30 -17.04 3.97
CA PRO A 49 -8.45 -16.34 3.00
C PRO A 49 -8.20 -14.86 3.35
N GLY A 50 -9.25 -14.14 3.76
CA GLY A 50 -9.21 -12.74 4.13
C GLY A 50 -8.42 -12.54 5.43
N ARG A 51 -8.62 -13.40 6.43
CA ARG A 51 -7.85 -13.36 7.68
C ARG A 51 -6.36 -13.64 7.46
N GLU A 52 -6.01 -14.65 6.66
CA GLU A 52 -4.61 -14.93 6.32
C GLU A 52 -3.96 -13.77 5.57
N PHE A 53 -4.71 -13.06 4.72
CA PHE A 53 -4.20 -11.86 4.05
C PHE A 53 -4.00 -10.71 5.03
N TRP A 54 -4.98 -10.44 5.90
CA TRP A 54 -4.89 -9.44 6.96
C TRP A 54 -3.68 -9.65 7.86
N ASP A 55 -3.53 -10.86 8.40
CA ASP A 55 -2.45 -11.23 9.31
C ASP A 55 -1.08 -11.12 8.60
N ARG A 56 -1.01 -11.44 7.31
CA ARG A 56 0.22 -11.26 6.51
C ARG A 56 0.56 -9.79 6.32
N VAL A 57 -0.42 -8.95 6.00
CA VAL A 57 -0.22 -7.52 5.75
C VAL A 57 0.34 -6.82 6.99
N TRP A 58 -0.25 -7.09 8.15
CA TRP A 58 0.21 -6.53 9.42
C TRP A 58 1.44 -7.23 9.99
N GLY A 59 1.55 -8.56 9.81
CA GLY A 59 2.66 -9.37 10.35
C GLY A 59 3.98 -9.22 9.60
N VAL A 60 3.95 -8.91 8.30
CA VAL A 60 5.18 -8.63 7.51
C VAL A 60 5.71 -7.21 7.78
N GLY A 61 5.04 -6.41 8.61
CA GLY A 61 5.55 -5.12 9.06
C GLY A 61 5.65 -4.08 7.94
N LEU A 62 4.58 -3.94 7.14
CA LEU A 62 4.52 -2.90 6.13
C LEU A 62 4.45 -1.52 6.81
N SER A 63 5.60 -0.87 6.92
CA SER A 63 5.76 0.43 7.62
C SER A 63 5.13 1.65 6.93
N TRP A 64 4.23 1.44 5.98
CA TRP A 64 3.55 2.51 5.25
C TRP A 64 2.03 2.39 5.23
N ILE A 65 1.50 1.27 5.72
CA ILE A 65 0.06 1.11 5.92
C ILE A 65 -0.23 1.61 7.33
N SER A 66 -1.11 2.60 7.41
CA SER A 66 -1.52 3.22 8.66
C SER A 66 -2.71 2.47 9.27
N PRO A 67 -2.61 2.02 10.53
CA PRO A 67 -3.73 1.43 11.27
C PRO A 67 -4.94 2.35 11.41
N ASN A 68 -4.77 3.66 11.21
CA ASN A 68 -5.83 4.65 11.42
C ASN A 68 -6.51 5.04 10.11
N THR A 69 -5.78 5.11 9.01
CA THR A 69 -6.31 5.62 7.74
C THR A 69 -6.59 4.52 6.72
N ASP A 70 -5.79 3.45 6.72
CA ASP A 70 -5.85 2.41 5.69
C ASP A 70 -6.62 1.17 6.13
N VAL A 71 -6.95 1.08 7.43
CA VAL A 71 -7.57 -0.08 8.07
C VAL A 71 -8.88 -0.50 7.41
N GLU A 72 -9.76 0.46 7.09
CA GLU A 72 -11.04 0.17 6.45
C GLU A 72 -10.88 -0.28 4.99
N LEU A 73 -9.96 0.33 4.25
CA LEU A 73 -9.69 -0.06 2.87
C LEU A 73 -9.05 -1.45 2.81
N LEU A 74 -8.15 -1.75 3.75
CA LEU A 74 -7.58 -3.08 3.90
C LEU A 74 -8.64 -4.11 4.29
N LEU A 75 -9.53 -3.78 5.22
CA LEU A 75 -10.62 -4.67 5.66
C LEU A 75 -11.56 -4.99 4.50
N MET A 76 -12.00 -3.99 3.75
CA MET A 76 -12.79 -4.19 2.52
C MET A 76 -12.07 -5.07 1.50
N THR A 77 -10.75 -4.92 1.39
CA THR A 77 -9.95 -5.76 0.47
C THR A 77 -9.92 -7.22 0.92
N CYS A 78 -9.85 -7.47 2.23
CA CYS A 78 -9.93 -8.82 2.79
C CYS A 78 -11.29 -9.47 2.53
N GLU A 79 -12.38 -8.71 2.70
CA GLU A 79 -13.75 -9.18 2.39
C GLU A 79 -13.90 -9.53 0.91
N LEU A 80 -13.34 -8.72 0.00
CA LEU A 80 -13.35 -9.03 -1.43
C LEU A 80 -12.55 -10.30 -1.76
N ILE A 81 -11.45 -10.57 -1.05
CA ILE A 81 -10.67 -11.81 -1.20
C ILE A 81 -11.49 -13.03 -0.76
N ASP A 82 -12.26 -12.91 0.32
CA ASP A 82 -13.18 -13.95 0.79
C ASP A 82 -14.28 -14.23 -0.23
N GLU A 83 -14.91 -13.17 -0.75
CA GLU A 83 -15.93 -13.30 -1.80
C GLU A 83 -15.36 -13.96 -3.05
N ARG A 84 -14.18 -13.53 -3.48
CA ARG A 84 -13.46 -14.09 -4.62
C ARG A 84 -13.20 -15.59 -4.44
N TRP A 85 -12.80 -16.02 -3.24
CA TRP A 85 -12.59 -17.43 -2.94
C TRP A 85 -13.87 -18.25 -3.18
N ASN A 86 -14.99 -17.78 -2.62
CA ASN A 86 -16.29 -18.44 -2.78
C ASN A 86 -16.77 -18.46 -4.24
N LEU A 87 -16.62 -17.33 -4.96
CA LEU A 87 -17.04 -17.24 -6.35
C LEU A 87 -16.20 -18.14 -7.26
N ARG A 88 -14.91 -18.30 -6.98
CA ARG A 88 -14.05 -19.24 -7.73
C ARG A 88 -14.56 -20.67 -7.66
N VAL A 89 -14.98 -21.12 -6.47
CA VAL A 89 -15.54 -22.46 -6.30
C VAL A 89 -16.79 -22.63 -7.15
N ARG A 90 -17.72 -21.66 -7.12
CA ARG A 90 -18.94 -21.68 -7.95
C ARG A 90 -18.64 -21.71 -9.44
N VAL A 91 -17.75 -20.84 -9.92
CA VAL A 91 -17.33 -20.77 -11.32
C VAL A 91 -16.75 -22.09 -11.82
N MET A 92 -15.97 -22.78 -10.98
CA MET A 92 -15.38 -24.08 -11.34
C MET A 92 -16.42 -25.20 -11.41
N GLN A 93 -17.54 -25.07 -10.69
CA GLN A 93 -18.62 -26.06 -10.68
C GLN A 93 -19.67 -25.79 -11.77
N SER A 94 -20.10 -24.54 -11.94
CA SER A 94 -21.20 -24.15 -12.85
C SER A 94 -20.74 -24.00 -14.30
N GLY A 95 -19.53 -23.48 -14.51
CA GLY A 95 -19.05 -23.03 -15.81
C GLY A 95 -19.71 -21.76 -16.37
N ASP A 96 -20.65 -21.12 -15.65
CA ASP A 96 -21.41 -19.96 -16.15
C ASP A 96 -20.50 -18.77 -16.47
N TRP A 97 -20.65 -18.23 -17.68
CA TRP A 97 -19.88 -17.09 -18.15
C TRP A 97 -20.19 -15.82 -17.34
N ARG A 98 -21.40 -15.68 -16.77
CA ARG A 98 -21.77 -14.54 -15.93
C ARG A 98 -20.98 -14.53 -14.63
N GLU A 99 -20.86 -15.67 -13.96
CA GLU A 99 -20.04 -15.83 -12.77
C GLU A 99 -18.56 -15.61 -13.09
N ARG A 100 -18.07 -16.11 -14.24
CA ARG A 100 -16.70 -15.82 -14.71
C ARG A 100 -16.46 -14.34 -14.94
N ARG A 101 -17.46 -13.59 -15.42
CA ARG A 101 -17.37 -12.12 -15.54
C ARG A 101 -17.32 -11.47 -14.16
N GLY A 102 -18.23 -11.84 -13.26
CA GLY A 102 -18.23 -11.33 -11.87
C GLY A 102 -16.89 -11.58 -11.17
N LEU A 103 -16.27 -12.74 -11.39
CA LEU A 103 -14.94 -13.05 -10.85
C LEU A 103 -13.86 -12.11 -11.38
N ARG A 104 -13.86 -11.79 -12.68
CA ARG A 104 -12.92 -10.82 -13.27
C ARG A 104 -13.15 -9.40 -12.74
N ASP A 105 -14.40 -9.04 -12.49
CA ASP A 105 -14.75 -7.73 -11.91
C ASP A 105 -14.25 -7.63 -10.46
N LEU A 106 -14.40 -8.70 -9.66
CA LEU A 106 -13.81 -8.79 -8.32
C LEU A 106 -12.27 -8.71 -8.37
N ASP A 107 -11.63 -9.45 -9.29
CA ASP A 107 -10.17 -9.39 -9.48
C ASP A 107 -9.71 -7.95 -9.75
N ALA A 108 -10.41 -7.22 -10.63
CA ALA A 108 -10.09 -5.83 -10.96
C ALA A 108 -10.24 -4.89 -9.75
N ARG A 109 -11.30 -5.07 -8.95
CA ARG A 109 -11.52 -4.28 -7.72
C ARG A 109 -10.45 -4.55 -6.67
N ILE A 110 -10.06 -5.80 -6.47
CA ILE A 110 -8.98 -6.17 -5.54
C ILE A 110 -7.66 -5.54 -5.99
N VAL A 111 -7.30 -5.65 -7.28
CA VAL A 111 -6.08 -5.02 -7.81
C VAL A 111 -6.12 -3.49 -7.62
N SER A 112 -7.28 -2.86 -7.86
CA SER A 112 -7.45 -1.43 -7.61
C SER A 112 -7.18 -1.04 -6.15
N ASN A 113 -7.75 -1.77 -5.19
CA ASN A 113 -7.51 -1.50 -3.77
C ASN A 113 -6.06 -1.75 -3.36
N LEU A 114 -5.44 -2.83 -3.84
CA LEU A 114 -4.03 -3.12 -3.59
C LEU A 114 -3.12 -2.01 -4.14
N SER A 115 -3.47 -1.43 -5.29
CA SER A 115 -2.77 -0.26 -5.83
C SER A 115 -2.94 0.98 -4.94
N LEU A 116 -4.16 1.26 -4.45
CA LEU A 116 -4.40 2.38 -3.53
C LEU A 116 -3.62 2.24 -2.22
N LEU A 117 -3.50 1.02 -1.71
CA LEU A 117 -2.72 0.69 -0.51
C LEU A 117 -1.20 0.60 -0.75
N GLY A 118 -0.73 0.87 -1.98
CA GLY A 118 0.69 0.87 -2.30
C GLY A 118 1.33 -0.52 -2.25
N PHE A 119 0.63 -1.58 -2.64
CA PHE A 119 1.24 -2.91 -2.69
C PHE A 119 2.19 -3.10 -3.88
N THR A 120 2.10 -2.28 -4.93
CA THR A 120 3.06 -2.32 -6.05
C THR A 120 4.18 -1.30 -5.88
N PRO A 121 5.42 -1.55 -6.36
CA PRO A 121 6.51 -0.58 -6.30
C PRO A 121 6.14 0.77 -6.94
N ALA A 122 5.44 0.73 -8.09
CA ALA A 122 5.02 1.94 -8.79
C ALA A 122 3.99 2.76 -7.99
N ASP A 123 3.10 2.10 -7.25
CA ASP A 123 2.10 2.81 -6.44
C ASP A 123 2.70 3.35 -5.15
N ARG A 124 3.66 2.63 -4.53
CA ARG A 124 4.48 3.19 -3.43
C ARG A 124 5.20 4.45 -3.87
N SER A 125 5.69 4.46 -5.11
CA SER A 125 6.34 5.61 -5.70
C SER A 125 5.42 6.82 -5.89
N LYS A 126 4.14 6.59 -6.18
CA LYS A 126 3.13 7.66 -6.29
C LYS A 126 2.77 8.23 -4.93
N LEU A 127 2.72 7.37 -3.91
CA LEU A 127 2.43 7.74 -2.53
C LEU A 127 3.63 8.41 -1.82
N GLY A 128 4.81 8.48 -2.46
CA GLY A 128 6.02 9.06 -1.88
C GLY A 128 6.62 8.21 -0.75
N ILE A 129 6.14 6.98 -0.57
CA ILE A 129 6.53 6.08 0.53
C ILE A 129 8.00 5.67 0.43
N ALA A 130 8.53 5.49 -0.80
CA ALA A 130 9.93 5.10 -0.96
C ALA A 130 10.88 6.23 -0.53
N GLU A 131 10.48 7.49 -0.69
CA GLU A 131 11.26 8.65 -0.25
C GLU A 131 11.24 8.81 1.26
N VAL A 132 10.08 8.61 1.90
CA VAL A 132 9.93 8.64 3.36
C VAL A 132 10.86 7.64 4.04
N LYS A 133 10.94 6.42 3.51
CA LYS A 133 11.86 5.38 4.04
C LYS A 133 13.32 5.74 3.88
N ALA A 134 13.71 6.34 2.76
CA ALA A 134 15.10 6.75 2.53
C ALA A 134 15.54 7.85 3.51
N ILE A 135 14.66 8.82 3.79
CA ILE A 135 14.90 9.90 4.76
C ILE A 135 15.01 9.34 6.18
N SER A 136 14.07 8.48 6.59
CA SER A 136 14.08 7.83 7.91
C SER A 136 15.41 7.10 8.19
N LYS A 137 15.92 6.35 7.20
CA LYS A 137 17.21 5.64 7.32
C LYS A 137 18.39 6.60 7.45
N MET A 138 18.39 7.71 6.70
CA MET A 138 19.43 8.74 6.79
C MET A 138 19.42 9.44 8.16
N GLU A 139 18.24 9.71 8.71
CA GLU A 139 18.10 10.31 10.04
C GLU A 139 18.59 9.36 11.14
N GLN A 140 18.27 8.07 11.05
CA GLN A 140 18.81 7.03 11.95
C GLN A 140 20.34 6.95 11.90
N LEU A 141 20.94 7.02 10.71
CA LEU A 141 22.39 7.02 10.56
C LEU A 141 23.04 8.26 11.19
N LYS A 142 22.44 9.44 11.02
CA LYS A 142 22.90 10.68 11.64
C LYS A 142 22.82 10.63 13.16
N ARG A 143 21.71 10.15 13.72
CA ARG A 143 21.55 9.94 15.17
C ARG A 143 22.64 9.01 15.73
N ARG A 144 22.90 7.89 15.04
CA ARG A 144 23.95 6.92 15.42
C ARG A 144 25.36 7.50 15.31
N GLN A 145 25.61 8.45 14.41
CA GLN A 145 26.89 9.17 14.35
C GLN A 145 27.04 10.14 15.51
N ALA A 146 26.01 10.93 15.83
CA ALA A 146 26.01 11.85 16.97
C ALA A 146 26.20 11.11 18.31
N GLU A 147 25.57 9.95 18.50
CA GLU A 147 25.77 9.10 19.68
C GLU A 147 27.21 8.57 19.81
N ARG A 148 27.91 8.34 18.68
CA ARG A 148 29.33 7.92 18.69
C ARG A 148 30.27 9.07 19.01
N GLU A 149 29.90 10.29 18.67
CA GLU A 149 30.68 11.50 18.95
C GLU A 149 30.51 11.94 20.42
N GLN A 150 29.36 11.68 21.05
CA GLN A 150 29.13 11.95 22.48
C GLN A 150 29.77 10.92 23.43
N ASN A 151 30.10 9.71 22.94
CA ASN A 151 30.75 8.64 23.70
C ASN A 151 32.30 8.64 23.57
N LYS A 152 32.89 9.71 23.03
CA LYS A 152 34.33 9.95 22.95
C LYS A 152 34.70 11.11 23.88
#